data_AF-A0A9D8K251-F1
#
_entry.id   AF-A0A9D8K251-F1
#
_cell.length_a   1.000
_cell.length_b   1.000
_cell.length_c   1.000
_cell.angle_alpha   90.00
_cell.angle_beta   90.00
_cell.angle_gamma   90.00
#
_symmetry.space_group_name_H-M   'P 1'
#
loop_
_entity.id
_entity.type
_entity.pdbx_description
1 polymer ?
#
loop_
_entity_poly.entity_id
_entity_poly.type
_entity_poly.pdbx_seq_one_letter_code
_entity_poly.pdbx_strand_id
1 'polypeptide(L)'
;MKIAQKLSIPVFALVLYACNSSQNVEPSGCVLPPEGFSKSDLIGTWVARRLDDIDNLIIREDGTYKQIIHVEFAEKPDVDYESDWQPWRIEFAESGIPYLHLEGMRLCASNPDIDCEQKGGGERDWNAYNENFYYDFCQSKSILMSGEGILMVLGVSERWQQPPRGIELNLLVNCTDCGGWVYELQEPDISTLTETSPP
;
A
#
# COMPACT_ATOMS: atom_id res chain seq x y z
N MET A 1 37.11 -66.79 -11.85
CA MET A 1 36.46 -66.24 -13.06
C MET A 1 35.53 -65.11 -12.61
N LYS A 2 35.94 -63.84 -12.74
CA LYS A 2 35.17 -62.67 -12.28
C LYS A 2 34.55 -61.98 -13.49
N ILE A 3 33.23 -61.89 -13.53
CA ILE A 3 32.45 -61.25 -14.59
C ILE A 3 32.26 -59.79 -14.21
N ALA A 4 32.83 -58.86 -14.98
CA ALA A 4 32.65 -57.43 -14.80
C ALA A 4 31.38 -56.99 -15.56
N GLN A 5 30.34 -56.60 -14.82
CA GLN A 5 29.14 -55.97 -15.39
C GLN A 5 29.42 -54.48 -15.68
N LYS A 6 29.34 -54.10 -16.96
CA LYS A 6 29.34 -52.71 -17.40
C LYS A 6 27.98 -52.08 -17.09
N LEU A 7 27.95 -51.11 -16.19
CA LEU A 7 26.79 -50.24 -15.96
C LEU A 7 26.69 -49.24 -17.12
N SER A 8 25.57 -49.28 -17.84
CA SER A 8 25.19 -48.29 -18.86
C SER A 8 24.39 -47.18 -18.18
N ILE A 9 24.89 -45.96 -18.19
CA ILE A 9 24.21 -44.78 -17.63
C ILE A 9 23.35 -44.17 -18.74
N PRO A 10 22.01 -44.10 -18.58
CA PRO A 10 21.16 -43.43 -19.55
C PRO A 10 21.37 -41.91 -19.45
N VAL A 11 21.72 -41.28 -20.56
CA VAL A 11 21.78 -39.83 -20.74
C VAL A 11 20.34 -39.32 -20.75
N PHE A 12 19.88 -38.78 -19.62
CA PHE A 12 18.63 -38.04 -19.55
C PHE A 12 18.81 -36.70 -20.29
N ALA A 13 18.17 -36.59 -21.45
CA ALA A 13 18.06 -35.33 -22.18
C ALA A 13 17.24 -34.35 -21.35
N LEU A 14 17.91 -33.33 -20.80
CA LEU A 14 17.28 -32.20 -20.12
C LEU A 14 16.59 -31.34 -21.19
N VAL A 15 15.28 -31.52 -21.35
CA VAL A 15 14.46 -30.64 -22.19
C VAL A 15 14.28 -29.33 -21.43
N LEU A 16 15.09 -28.33 -21.78
CA LEU A 16 14.91 -26.94 -21.36
C LEU A 16 13.59 -26.43 -21.97
N TYR A 17 12.50 -26.47 -21.19
CA TYR A 17 11.29 -25.75 -21.51
C TYR A 17 11.64 -24.26 -21.54
N ALA A 18 11.63 -23.68 -22.74
CA ALA A 18 11.70 -22.24 -22.92
C ALA A 18 10.64 -21.58 -22.03
N CYS A 19 11.05 -20.57 -21.27
CA CYS A 19 10.17 -19.73 -20.50
C CYS A 19 9.02 -19.26 -21.40
N ASN A 20 7.82 -19.77 -21.13
CA ASN A 20 6.61 -19.17 -21.63
C ASN A 20 6.62 -17.74 -21.09
N SER A 21 6.74 -16.76 -21.98
CA SER A 21 6.53 -15.35 -21.67
C SER A 21 5.23 -15.28 -20.89
N SER A 22 5.32 -15.03 -19.58
CA SER A 22 4.18 -14.65 -18.75
C SER A 22 3.51 -13.52 -19.50
N GLN A 23 2.34 -13.79 -20.09
CA GLN A 23 1.47 -12.71 -20.49
C GLN A 23 1.12 -12.04 -19.18
N ASN A 24 1.73 -10.88 -18.92
CA ASN A 24 1.31 -9.97 -17.87
C ASN A 24 -0.13 -9.64 -18.21
N VAL A 25 -1.06 -10.43 -17.67
CA VAL A 25 -2.46 -10.07 -17.60
C VAL A 25 -2.43 -8.84 -16.72
N GLU A 26 -2.49 -7.67 -17.35
CA GLU A 26 -2.58 -6.39 -16.68
C GLU A 26 -3.66 -6.55 -15.60
N PRO A 27 -3.30 -6.47 -14.30
CA PRO A 27 -4.26 -6.61 -13.23
C PRO A 27 -5.39 -5.61 -13.48
N SER A 28 -6.63 -6.07 -13.34
CA SER A 28 -7.87 -5.39 -13.74
C SER A 28 -7.83 -3.88 -13.53
N GLY A 29 -7.48 -3.12 -14.58
CA GLY A 29 -7.51 -1.65 -14.59
C GLY A 29 -6.53 -0.93 -13.67
N CYS A 30 -5.63 -1.63 -12.97
CA CYS A 30 -4.67 -1.01 -12.06
C CYS A 30 -3.34 -0.74 -12.77
N VAL A 31 -2.87 0.50 -12.68
CA VAL A 31 -1.59 0.92 -13.28
C VAL A 31 -0.47 0.56 -12.31
N LEU A 32 0.52 -0.20 -12.78
CA LEU A 32 1.71 -0.51 -12.00
C LEU A 32 2.54 0.75 -11.74
N PRO A 33 3.29 0.83 -10.63
CA PRO A 33 4.26 1.89 -10.42
C PRO A 33 5.28 2.01 -11.57
N PRO A 34 5.88 3.19 -11.79
CA PRO A 34 6.88 3.40 -12.82
C PRO A 34 8.05 2.40 -12.73
N GLU A 35 8.65 2.11 -13.89
CA GLU A 35 9.85 1.28 -13.94
C GLU A 35 10.96 1.88 -13.05
N GLY A 36 11.56 1.05 -12.21
CA GLY A 36 12.56 1.48 -11.23
C GLY A 36 11.99 1.88 -9.86
N PHE A 37 10.68 1.73 -9.64
CA PHE A 37 10.08 1.91 -8.31
C PHE A 37 10.85 1.15 -7.22
N SER A 38 11.05 1.84 -6.11
CA SER A 38 11.84 1.39 -4.97
C SER A 38 11.21 1.85 -3.65
N LYS A 39 11.70 1.30 -2.53
CA LYS A 39 11.33 1.77 -1.19
C LYS A 39 11.61 3.26 -0.97
N SER A 40 12.62 3.82 -1.64
CA SER A 40 12.99 5.22 -1.50
C SER A 40 11.91 6.17 -2.05
N ASP A 41 11.13 5.70 -3.03
CA ASP A 41 10.04 6.47 -3.62
C ASP A 41 8.86 6.67 -2.65
N LEU A 42 8.76 5.85 -1.59
CA LEU A 42 7.77 6.00 -0.54
C LEU A 42 8.14 7.03 0.54
N ILE A 43 9.40 7.49 0.60
CA ILE A 43 9.85 8.36 1.68
C ILE A 43 9.30 9.77 1.50
N GLY A 44 8.57 10.27 2.49
CA GLY A 44 7.93 11.59 2.43
C GLY A 44 6.66 11.68 3.27
N THR A 45 5.91 12.77 3.07
CA THR A 45 4.61 12.99 3.72
C THR A 45 3.52 12.76 2.70
N TRP A 46 2.68 11.76 2.94
CA TRP A 46 1.55 11.39 2.10
C TRP A 46 0.27 11.90 2.74
N VAL A 47 -0.59 12.54 1.97
CA VAL A 47 -1.77 13.22 2.50
C VAL A 47 -3.01 12.74 1.77
N ALA A 48 -3.99 12.25 2.54
CA ALA A 48 -5.35 12.04 2.06
C ALA A 48 -6.26 13.10 2.67
N ARG A 49 -7.19 13.64 1.87
CA ARG A 49 -8.12 14.68 2.30
C ARG A 49 -9.52 14.41 1.79
N ARG A 50 -10.52 14.69 2.64
CA ARG A 50 -11.92 14.70 2.24
C ARG A 50 -12.65 15.79 3.01
N LEU A 51 -13.06 16.85 2.29
CA LEU A 51 -13.62 18.04 2.92
C LEU A 51 -12.64 18.60 3.96
N ASP A 52 -13.01 18.57 5.23
CA ASP A 52 -12.22 19.05 6.36
C ASP A 52 -11.40 17.92 7.03
N ASP A 53 -11.65 16.65 6.65
CA ASP A 53 -10.90 15.49 7.16
C ASP A 53 -9.53 15.38 6.48
N ILE A 54 -8.50 15.12 7.28
CA ILE A 54 -7.11 15.01 6.83
C ILE A 54 -6.45 13.81 7.50
N ASP A 55 -5.77 12.98 6.71
CA ASP A 55 -4.89 11.91 7.19
C ASP A 55 -3.50 12.07 6.56
N ASN A 56 -2.49 12.28 7.40
CA ASN A 56 -1.10 12.41 6.98
C ASN A 56 -0.30 11.17 7.41
N LEU A 57 0.44 10.59 6.48
CA LEU A 57 1.39 9.53 6.72
C LEU A 57 2.80 10.05 6.44
N ILE A 58 3.63 10.11 7.47
CA ILE A 58 5.04 10.49 7.35
C ILE A 58 5.87 9.21 7.33
N ILE A 59 6.45 8.86 6.18
CA ILE A 59 7.23 7.64 5.98
C ILE A 59 8.72 7.99 5.93
N ARG A 60 9.53 7.33 6.76
CA ARG A 60 10.98 7.55 6.87
C ARG A 60 11.81 6.41 6.32
N GLU A 61 13.03 6.75 5.93
CA GLU A 61 14.03 5.82 5.38
C GLU A 61 14.48 4.76 6.40
N ASP A 62 14.39 5.06 7.70
CA ASP A 62 14.75 4.14 8.78
C ASP A 62 13.76 2.97 8.97
N GLY A 63 12.72 2.88 8.13
CA GLY A 63 11.70 1.83 8.21
C GLY A 63 10.59 2.14 9.20
N THR A 64 10.50 3.37 9.69
CA THR A 64 9.40 3.83 10.55
C THR A 64 8.49 4.83 9.85
N TYR A 65 7.24 4.91 10.30
CA TYR A 65 6.25 5.88 9.86
C TYR A 65 5.48 6.45 11.05
N LYS A 66 4.81 7.58 10.82
CA LYS A 66 3.88 8.20 11.76
C LYS A 66 2.59 8.55 11.03
N GLN A 67 1.46 8.42 11.71
CA GLN A 67 0.15 8.87 11.24
C GLN A 67 -0.34 10.07 12.06
N ILE A 68 -0.92 11.05 11.38
CA ILE A 68 -1.57 12.22 11.99
C ILE A 68 -2.94 12.39 11.33
N ILE A 69 -4.01 12.24 12.11
CA ILE A 69 -5.39 12.31 11.67
C ILE A 69 -6.06 13.52 12.31
N HIS A 70 -6.87 14.21 11.50
CA HIS A 70 -7.86 15.19 11.92
C HIS A 70 -9.19 14.84 11.22
N VAL A 71 -10.26 14.66 11.98
CA VAL A 71 -11.61 14.38 11.45
C VAL A 71 -12.60 15.29 12.14
N GLU A 72 -13.38 16.03 11.36
CA GLU A 72 -14.45 16.87 11.87
C GLU A 72 -15.79 16.12 11.81
N PHE A 73 -16.54 16.14 12.91
CA PHE A 73 -17.84 15.48 12.97
C PHE A 73 -18.97 16.48 13.22
N ALA A 74 -20.07 16.35 12.49
CA ALA A 74 -21.23 17.21 12.69
C ALA A 74 -21.94 17.00 14.04
N GLU A 75 -21.92 15.77 14.55
CA GLU A 75 -22.69 15.35 15.74
C GLU A 75 -21.83 14.73 16.86
N LYS A 76 -20.52 14.58 16.63
CA LYS A 76 -19.56 14.04 17.61
C LYS A 76 -18.43 15.06 17.82
N PRO A 77 -17.65 14.97 18.90
CA PRO A 77 -16.43 15.74 19.01
C PRO A 77 -15.47 15.41 17.86
N ASP A 78 -14.74 16.42 17.39
CA ASP A 78 -13.64 16.23 16.44
C ASP A 78 -12.60 15.26 17.00
N VAL A 79 -11.93 14.55 16.11
CA VAL A 79 -10.87 13.62 16.49
C VAL A 79 -9.54 14.10 15.94
N ASP A 80 -8.64 14.40 16.86
CA ASP A 80 -7.21 14.56 16.60
C ASP A 80 -6.47 13.34 17.10
N TYR A 81 -5.66 12.74 16.23
CA TYR A 81 -4.82 11.59 16.59
C TYR A 81 -3.42 11.75 16.01
N GLU A 82 -2.42 11.40 16.82
CA GLU A 82 -1.03 11.29 16.38
C GLU A 82 -0.44 9.99 16.93
N SER A 83 0.14 9.17 16.05
CA SER A 83 0.79 7.93 16.45
C SER A 83 2.23 8.16 16.94
N ASP A 84 2.73 7.25 17.75
CA ASP A 84 4.19 7.04 17.86
C ASP A 84 4.78 6.60 16.51
N TRP A 85 6.10 6.60 16.39
CA TRP A 85 6.79 6.01 15.23
C TRP A 85 6.59 4.49 15.24
N GLN A 86 5.96 3.96 14.20
CA GLN A 86 5.65 2.54 14.01
C GLN A 86 6.40 1.97 12.80
N PRO A 87 6.66 0.67 12.73
CA PRO A 87 7.33 0.08 11.57
C PRO A 87 6.42 0.03 10.35
N TRP A 88 7.03 0.09 9.16
CA TRP A 88 6.36 -0.20 7.89
C TRP A 88 7.17 -1.20 7.05
N ARG A 89 6.51 -1.85 6.10
CA ARG A 89 7.14 -2.75 5.13
C ARG A 89 6.42 -2.74 3.79
N ILE A 90 7.09 -3.24 2.76
CA ILE A 90 6.48 -3.51 1.46
C ILE A 90 6.44 -5.01 1.21
N GLU A 91 5.31 -5.47 0.69
CA GLU A 91 5.14 -6.79 0.09
C GLU A 91 4.86 -6.63 -1.42
N PHE A 92 5.48 -7.48 -2.26
CA PHE A 92 5.21 -7.49 -3.70
C PHE A 92 4.35 -8.70 -4.04
N ALA A 93 3.16 -8.47 -4.60
CA ALA A 93 2.32 -9.56 -5.06
C ALA A 93 2.84 -10.16 -6.39
N GLU A 94 2.34 -11.35 -6.74
CA GLU A 94 2.64 -11.98 -8.03
C GLU A 94 2.21 -11.11 -9.24
N SER A 95 1.22 -10.23 -9.05
CA SER A 95 0.79 -9.24 -10.05
C SER A 95 1.78 -8.10 -10.28
N GLY A 96 2.83 -7.98 -9.46
CA GLY A 96 3.79 -6.89 -9.48
C GLY A 96 3.36 -5.64 -8.71
N ILE A 97 2.12 -5.60 -8.21
CA ILE A 97 1.62 -4.48 -7.38
C ILE A 97 2.30 -4.55 -6.00
N PRO A 98 2.95 -3.46 -5.55
CA PRO A 98 3.46 -3.36 -4.18
C PRO A 98 2.34 -2.99 -3.20
N TYR A 99 2.39 -3.60 -2.02
CA TYR A 99 1.51 -3.34 -0.89
C TYR A 99 2.35 -2.75 0.24
N LEU A 100 2.02 -1.54 0.65
CA LEU A 100 2.60 -0.87 1.80
C LEU A 100 1.81 -1.25 3.05
N HIS A 101 2.47 -1.95 3.98
CA HIS A 101 1.90 -2.32 5.26
C HIS A 101 2.39 -1.38 6.36
N LEU A 102 1.45 -0.89 7.16
CA LEU A 102 1.63 0.15 8.17
C LEU A 102 1.13 -0.38 9.52
N GLU A 103 2.05 -0.80 10.39
CA GLU A 103 1.68 -1.39 11.68
C GLU A 103 0.91 -0.38 12.54
N GLY A 104 -0.23 -0.79 13.07
CA GLY A 104 -1.04 0.02 13.97
C GLY A 104 -1.79 1.20 13.35
N MET A 105 -1.80 1.33 12.01
CA MET A 105 -2.52 2.40 11.31
C MET A 105 -4.00 2.43 11.72
N ARG A 106 -4.56 3.62 11.88
CA ARG A 106 -5.98 3.87 12.16
C ARG A 106 -6.71 4.21 10.86
N LEU A 107 -7.94 3.74 10.73
CA LEU A 107 -8.73 3.93 9.50
C LEU A 107 -9.93 4.86 9.68
N CYS A 108 -10.08 5.46 10.86
CA CYS A 108 -11.25 6.29 11.18
C CYS A 108 -11.38 7.57 10.33
N ALA A 109 -10.27 8.08 9.76
CA ALA A 109 -10.31 9.17 8.78
C ALA A 109 -11.02 8.75 7.48
N SER A 110 -10.76 7.52 7.02
CA SER A 110 -11.41 6.98 5.83
C SER A 110 -12.83 6.47 6.08
N ASN A 111 -13.12 6.09 7.33
CA ASN A 111 -14.41 5.55 7.75
C ASN A 111 -14.80 6.08 9.14
N PRO A 112 -15.67 7.10 9.23
CA PRO A 112 -16.08 7.72 10.49
C PRO A 112 -16.85 6.80 11.45
N ASP A 113 -17.25 5.62 11.00
CA ASP A 113 -17.90 4.59 11.84
C ASP A 113 -16.89 3.74 12.61
N ILE A 114 -15.61 3.79 12.25
CA ILE A 114 -14.52 3.10 12.97
C ILE A 114 -14.05 3.96 14.13
N ASP A 115 -13.93 3.35 15.31
CA ASP A 115 -13.30 3.99 16.47
C ASP A 115 -11.83 4.31 16.16
N CYS A 116 -11.40 5.56 16.34
CA CYS A 116 -10.01 5.96 16.12
C CYS A 116 -9.01 5.26 17.08
N GLU A 117 -9.48 4.70 18.19
CA GLU A 117 -8.66 3.87 19.08
C GLU A 117 -8.47 2.43 18.56
N GLN A 118 -9.11 2.05 17.45
CA GLN A 118 -9.00 0.74 16.80
C GLN A 118 -7.85 0.68 15.80
N LYS A 119 -7.03 -0.37 15.84
CA LYS A 119 -5.90 -0.56 14.91
C LYS A 119 -6.36 -1.36 13.70
N GLY A 120 -6.02 -0.90 12.50
CA GLY A 120 -6.41 -1.50 11.23
C GLY A 120 -7.91 -1.43 10.97
N GLY A 121 -8.40 -2.43 10.26
CA GLY A 121 -9.83 -2.62 9.95
C GLY A 121 -10.70 -3.00 11.14
N GLY A 122 -10.09 -3.47 12.23
CA GLY A 122 -10.73 -3.97 13.44
C GLY A 122 -10.46 -5.44 13.73
N GLU A 123 -10.84 -5.88 14.93
CA GLU A 123 -10.80 -7.29 15.29
C GLU A 123 -11.99 -8.03 14.69
N ARG A 124 -11.76 -9.29 14.27
CA ARG A 124 -12.76 -10.16 13.66
C ARG A 124 -13.96 -10.38 14.59
N ASP A 125 -15.00 -9.55 14.46
CA ASP A 125 -16.31 -9.89 15.01
C ASP A 125 -16.99 -10.90 14.07
N TRP A 126 -17.12 -12.14 14.55
CA TRP A 126 -17.77 -13.24 13.83
C TRP A 126 -19.28 -13.01 13.64
N ASN A 127 -19.87 -12.06 14.36
CA ASN A 127 -21.28 -11.68 14.25
C ASN A 127 -21.50 -10.38 13.45
N ALA A 128 -20.47 -9.58 13.23
CA ALA A 128 -20.52 -8.41 12.35
C ALA A 128 -20.26 -8.88 10.92
N TYR A 129 -21.26 -8.74 10.06
CA TYR A 129 -21.30 -9.47 8.80
C TYR A 129 -20.17 -9.15 7.81
N ASN A 130 -19.39 -8.06 7.95
CA ASN A 130 -18.37 -7.69 6.92
C ASN A 130 -17.25 -6.68 7.33
N GLU A 131 -17.09 -6.26 8.58
CA GLU A 131 -16.42 -4.94 8.83
C GLU A 131 -14.88 -4.92 8.77
N ASN A 132 -14.21 -6.08 8.75
CA ASN A 132 -12.74 -6.14 8.81
C ASN A 132 -12.05 -6.56 7.50
N PHE A 133 -12.84 -6.87 6.48
CA PHE A 133 -12.32 -7.28 5.19
C PHE A 133 -12.37 -6.11 4.23
N TYR A 134 -11.20 -5.72 3.75
CA TYR A 134 -11.07 -4.68 2.74
C TYR A 134 -10.81 -5.33 1.39
N TYR A 135 -11.45 -4.80 0.37
CA TYR A 135 -11.41 -5.32 -0.98
C TYR A 135 -10.25 -4.71 -1.76
N ASP A 136 -9.37 -5.58 -2.22
CA ASP A 136 -8.36 -5.31 -3.22
C ASP A 136 -9.01 -5.45 -4.60
N PHE A 137 -9.33 -4.31 -5.20
CA PHE A 137 -9.98 -4.25 -6.51
C PHE A 137 -9.02 -4.60 -7.66
N CYS A 138 -7.71 -4.56 -7.45
CA CYS A 138 -6.71 -4.94 -8.45
C CYS A 138 -6.58 -6.46 -8.58
N GLN A 139 -6.73 -7.19 -7.47
CA GLN A 139 -6.67 -8.65 -7.43
C GLN A 139 -8.03 -9.31 -7.24
N SER A 140 -9.11 -8.52 -7.15
CA SER A 140 -10.46 -8.99 -6.90
C SER A 140 -10.59 -9.91 -5.67
N LYS A 141 -9.94 -9.55 -4.55
CA LYS A 141 -9.92 -10.37 -3.32
C LYS A 141 -10.12 -9.53 -2.06
N SER A 142 -10.63 -10.17 -1.01
CA SER A 142 -10.74 -9.56 0.32
C SER A 142 -9.49 -9.83 1.15
N ILE A 143 -8.98 -8.81 1.82
CA ILE A 143 -7.80 -8.84 2.67
C ILE A 143 -8.23 -8.44 4.09
N LEU A 144 -7.78 -9.22 5.07
CA LEU A 144 -7.98 -8.90 6.49
C LEU A 144 -6.90 -7.91 6.93
N MET A 145 -7.31 -6.77 7.48
CA MET A 145 -6.42 -5.71 7.97
C MET A 145 -6.38 -5.69 9.50
N SER A 146 -5.91 -6.78 10.12
CA SER A 146 -5.90 -6.90 11.58
C SER A 146 -4.66 -6.25 12.18
N GLY A 147 -4.84 -5.10 12.85
CA GLY A 147 -3.75 -4.40 13.54
C GLY A 147 -2.77 -3.66 12.64
N GLU A 148 -3.05 -3.57 11.34
CA GLU A 148 -2.26 -2.80 10.37
C GLU A 148 -3.15 -2.17 9.29
N GLY A 149 -2.62 -1.11 8.68
CA GLY A 149 -3.09 -0.54 7.43
C GLY A 149 -2.37 -1.18 6.25
N ILE A 150 -3.05 -1.38 5.13
CA ILE A 150 -2.49 -1.91 3.89
C ILE A 150 -2.94 -0.98 2.78
N LEU A 151 -1.97 -0.35 2.13
CA LEU A 151 -2.18 0.55 0.99
C LEU A 151 -1.57 -0.09 -0.25
N MET A 152 -2.27 0.00 -1.38
CA MET A 152 -1.71 -0.35 -2.68
C MET A 152 -0.84 0.81 -3.17
N VAL A 153 0.36 0.52 -3.65
CA VAL A 153 1.19 1.49 -4.34
C VAL A 153 0.88 1.39 -5.83
N LEU A 154 0.16 2.36 -6.36
CA LEU A 154 -0.27 2.37 -7.76
C LEU A 154 0.44 3.47 -8.53
N GLY A 155 0.69 3.23 -9.81
CA GLY A 155 1.13 4.27 -10.72
C GLY A 155 -0.05 5.19 -11.08
N VAL A 156 0.24 6.45 -11.39
CA VAL A 156 -0.79 7.37 -11.90
C VAL A 156 -0.77 7.39 -13.42
N SER A 157 -1.96 7.32 -14.03
CA SER A 157 -2.07 7.40 -15.49
C SER A 157 -1.54 8.74 -15.99
N GLU A 158 -0.71 8.72 -17.05
CA GLU A 158 -0.12 9.91 -17.70
C GLU A 158 -1.13 11.01 -18.10
N ARG A 159 -2.42 10.68 -18.16
CA ARG A 159 -3.49 11.62 -18.51
C ARG A 159 -3.77 12.66 -17.43
N TRP A 160 -3.30 12.45 -16.21
CA TRP A 160 -3.51 13.34 -15.08
C TRP A 160 -2.26 14.15 -14.77
N GLN A 161 -2.45 15.31 -14.12
CA GLN A 161 -1.33 16.07 -13.57
C GLN A 161 -0.65 15.17 -12.55
N GLN A 162 0.53 14.65 -12.90
CA GLN A 162 1.14 13.54 -12.18
C GLN A 162 1.44 13.98 -10.74
N PRO A 163 1.02 13.20 -9.73
CA PRO A 163 1.55 13.42 -8.40
C PRO A 163 3.07 13.26 -8.45
N PRO A 164 3.76 13.82 -7.46
CA PRO A 164 5.20 13.67 -7.37
C PRO A 164 5.59 12.18 -7.41
N ARG A 165 6.57 11.85 -8.27
CA ARG A 165 7.07 10.48 -8.52
C ARG A 165 6.12 9.53 -9.26
N GLY A 166 4.96 10.00 -9.74
CA GLY A 166 4.07 9.21 -10.59
C GLY A 166 3.41 8.02 -9.89
N ILE A 167 3.30 8.08 -8.55
CA ILE A 167 2.66 7.05 -7.72
C ILE A 167 1.67 7.67 -6.73
N GLU A 168 0.69 6.88 -6.32
CA GLU A 168 -0.29 7.19 -5.29
C GLU A 168 -0.48 5.99 -4.35
N LEU A 169 -0.93 6.26 -3.11
CA LEU A 169 -1.25 5.20 -2.16
C LEU A 169 -2.77 5.06 -2.03
N ASN A 170 -3.30 3.92 -2.44
CA ASN A 170 -4.73 3.64 -2.36
C ASN A 170 -5.03 2.77 -1.15
N LEU A 171 -5.90 3.24 -0.26
CA LEU A 171 -6.49 2.34 0.74
C LEU A 171 -7.35 1.30 0.02
N LEU A 172 -7.28 0.05 0.48
CA LEU A 172 -8.22 -0.98 0.07
C LEU A 172 -9.65 -0.51 0.39
N VAL A 173 -10.65 -0.85 -0.42
CA VAL A 173 -12.01 -0.32 -0.23
C VAL A 173 -12.89 -1.32 0.49
N ASN A 174 -13.74 -0.90 1.43
CA ASN A 174 -14.73 -1.79 2.05
C ASN A 174 -16.05 -1.86 1.27
N CYS A 175 -16.16 -1.13 0.15
CA CYS A 175 -17.33 -1.13 -0.75
C CYS A 175 -16.92 -0.77 -2.19
N THR A 176 -17.69 -1.25 -3.17
CA THR A 176 -17.38 -1.09 -4.60
C THR A 176 -17.63 0.31 -5.17
N ASP A 177 -18.50 1.10 -4.51
CA ASP A 177 -18.97 2.41 -5.02
C ASP A 177 -18.57 3.58 -4.10
N CYS A 178 -17.81 3.30 -3.05
CA CYS A 178 -17.28 4.30 -2.14
C CYS A 178 -15.97 4.79 -2.74
N GLY A 179 -15.90 6.06 -3.13
CA GLY A 179 -14.66 6.63 -3.65
C GLY A 179 -13.45 6.24 -2.79
N GLY A 180 -12.32 5.96 -3.44
CA GLY A 180 -11.12 5.52 -2.73
C GLY A 180 -10.59 6.58 -1.77
N TRP A 181 -9.99 6.12 -0.67
CA TRP A 181 -9.17 6.99 0.19
C TRP A 181 -7.74 6.95 -0.35
N VAL A 182 -7.36 8.00 -1.07
CA VAL A 182 -6.10 8.09 -1.82
C VAL A 182 -5.17 9.08 -1.12
N TYR A 183 -3.94 8.67 -0.87
CA TYR A 183 -2.89 9.56 -0.39
C TYR A 183 -2.00 10.00 -1.54
N GLU A 184 -1.76 11.31 -1.59
CA GLU A 184 -0.85 11.94 -2.53
C GLU A 184 0.42 12.41 -1.82
N LEU A 185 1.57 12.31 -2.49
CA LEU A 185 2.82 12.79 -1.93
C LEU A 185 2.81 14.32 -1.88
N GLN A 186 3.01 14.87 -0.69
CA GLN A 186 3.22 16.30 -0.49
C GLN A 186 4.72 16.61 -0.67
N GLU A 187 5.07 17.24 -1.78
CA GLU A 187 6.43 17.75 -1.98
C GLU A 187 6.71 18.92 -1.02
N PRO A 188 7.96 19.04 -0.52
CA PRO A 188 8.36 20.21 0.26
C PRO A 188 8.11 21.47 -0.56
N ASP A 189 7.48 22.46 0.06
CA ASP A 189 7.22 23.74 -0.57
C ASP A 189 8.57 24.40 -0.91
N ILE A 190 8.91 24.46 -2.20
CA ILE A 190 10.19 24.98 -2.70
C ILE A 190 10.43 26.42 -2.21
N SER A 191 9.36 27.17 -1.91
CA SER A 191 9.46 28.51 -1.34
C SER A 191 10.17 28.55 0.02
N THR A 192 10.10 27.47 0.82
CA THR A 192 10.76 27.37 2.13
C THR A 192 12.26 27.04 2.06
N LEU A 193 12.73 26.51 0.92
CA LEU A 193 14.12 26.11 0.73
C LEU A 193 15.05 27.27 0.32
N THR A 194 14.50 28.46 0.05
CA THR A 194 15.28 29.61 -0.45
C THR A 194 15.83 30.49 0.69
N GLU A 195 15.46 30.23 1.95
CA GLU A 195 15.74 31.16 3.07
C GLU A 195 16.94 30.76 3.97
N THR A 196 17.64 29.66 3.68
CA THR A 196 18.72 29.14 4.56
C THR A 196 20.08 28.93 3.89
N SER A 197 20.43 29.71 2.86
CA SER A 197 21.86 29.90 2.51
C SER A 197 22.44 31.09 3.28
N PRO A 198 23.31 30.87 4.28
CA PRO A 198 24.08 31.97 4.85
C PRO A 198 25.10 32.49 3.82
N PRO A 199 25.41 33.80 3.83
CA PRO A 199 26.40 34.43 2.95
C PRO A 199 27.84 33.98 3.20
#